data_AF-A0A9X1GF60-F1
#
_entry.id   AF-A0A9X1GF60-F1
#
_cell.length_a   1.000
_cell.length_b   1.000
_cell.length_c   1.000
_cell.angle_alpha   90.00
_cell.angle_beta   90.00
_cell.angle_gamma   90.00
#
_symmetry.space_group_name_H-M   'P 1'
#
loop_
_entity.id
_entity.type
_entity.pdbx_description
1 polymer ?
#
loop_
_entity_poly.entity_id
_entity_poly.type
_entity_poly.pdbx_seq_one_letter_code
_entity_poly.pdbx_strand_id
1 'polypeptide(L)'
;TVDFLGINQYYPNRVRAPRYQWNEETPFHPERYYEVFDLPRKKMNNSRGWEIYPKIMYDIAMYLKENYHIIPWLITENGMGREHEEQYMDEKGIVQDDYRIEFIG
;
A
#
# COMPACT_ATOMS: atom_id res chain seq x y z
N THR A 1 -24.73 11.03 1.40
CA THR A 1 -23.46 10.30 1.65
C THR A 1 -23.32 9.21 0.60
N VAL A 2 -22.30 8.36 0.68
CA VAL A 2 -22.26 7.09 -0.07
C VAL A 2 -22.90 5.98 0.76
N ASP A 3 -23.41 4.93 0.12
CA ASP A 3 -24.09 3.82 0.78
C ASP A 3 -23.12 2.74 1.32
N PHE A 4 -21.93 2.65 0.72
CA PHE A 4 -20.83 1.77 1.13
C PHE A 4 -19.46 2.36 0.74
N LEU A 5 -18.38 1.79 1.27
CA LEU A 5 -17.00 2.18 0.97
C LEU A 5 -16.19 1.02 0.37
N GLY A 6 -15.66 1.20 -0.84
CA GLY A 6 -14.58 0.37 -1.39
C GLY A 6 -13.21 0.88 -0.93
N ILE A 7 -12.33 -0.02 -0.51
CA ILE A 7 -10.97 0.29 -0.05
C ILE A 7 -9.95 -0.37 -0.98
N ASN A 8 -9.07 0.44 -1.56
CA ASN A 8 -7.94 -0.01 -2.36
C ASN A 8 -6.66 0.12 -1.52
N GLN A 9 -5.98 -0.99 -1.22
CA GLN A 9 -4.83 -0.98 -0.31
C GLN A 9 -3.77 -2.02 -0.73
N TYR A 10 -2.62 -1.53 -1.19
CA TYR A 10 -1.52 -2.35 -1.71
C TYR A 10 -0.25 -2.28 -0.84
N TYR A 11 0.17 -1.07 -0.44
CA TYR A 11 1.39 -0.80 0.32
C TYR A 11 1.17 0.36 1.30
N PRO A 12 1.91 0.45 2.43
CA PRO A 12 1.79 1.58 3.35
C PRO A 12 2.48 2.82 2.80
N ASN A 13 1.91 4.00 3.09
CA ASN A 13 2.67 5.25 3.02
C ASN A 13 3.24 5.57 4.40
N ARG A 14 4.49 6.08 4.42
CA ARG A 14 5.19 6.50 5.63
C ARG A 14 5.75 7.89 5.43
N VAL A 15 5.59 8.75 6.44
CA VAL A 15 5.96 10.17 6.37
C VAL A 15 6.67 10.61 7.64
N ARG A 16 7.42 11.71 7.54
CA ARG A 16 8.04 12.43 8.66
C ARG A 16 7.82 13.94 8.53
N ALA A 17 8.12 14.68 9.59
CA ALA A 17 8.22 16.14 9.51
C ALA A 17 9.28 16.55 8.47
N PRO A 18 9.04 17.60 7.65
CA PRO A 18 10.01 18.08 6.68
C PRO A 18 11.35 18.46 7.31
N ARG A 19 12.47 18.02 6.70
CA ARG A 19 13.83 18.35 7.16
C ARG A 19 14.29 19.78 6.81
N TYR A 20 13.57 20.47 5.94
CA TYR A 20 13.93 21.78 5.39
C TYR A 20 12.69 22.68 5.31
N GLN A 21 12.88 24.00 5.31
CA GLN A 21 11.81 24.96 5.07
C GLN A 21 11.29 24.85 3.63
N TRP A 22 9.98 24.99 3.44
CA TRP A 22 9.37 25.05 2.11
C TRP A 22 9.82 26.31 1.37
N ASN A 23 10.24 26.17 0.11
CA ASN A 23 10.55 27.33 -0.74
C ASN A 23 9.27 28.10 -1.06
N GLU A 24 9.20 29.36 -0.63
CA GLU A 24 8.01 30.21 -0.77
C GLU A 24 7.67 30.57 -2.22
N GLU A 25 8.66 30.51 -3.13
CA GLU A 25 8.46 30.64 -4.58
C GLU A 25 7.83 29.39 -5.22
N THR A 26 7.83 28.24 -4.54
CA THR A 26 7.30 26.99 -5.08
C THR A 26 5.77 26.92 -4.88
N PRO A 27 4.99 26.68 -5.96
CA PRO A 27 3.53 26.52 -5.88
C PRO A 27 3.11 25.48 -4.83
N PHE A 28 1.91 25.66 -4.27
CA PHE A 28 1.42 24.80 -3.20
C PHE A 28 1.42 23.30 -3.57
N HIS A 29 2.06 22.48 -2.72
CA HIS A 29 1.99 21.02 -2.74
C HIS A 29 1.75 20.50 -1.32
N PRO A 30 1.00 19.39 -1.09
CA PRO A 30 0.76 18.83 0.24
C PRO A 30 2.03 18.46 1.02
N GLU A 31 3.12 18.11 0.32
CA GLU A 31 4.45 17.83 0.89
C GLU A 31 5.10 19.04 1.58
N ARG A 32 4.50 20.24 1.48
CA ARG A 32 4.81 21.37 2.37
C ARG A 32 4.67 21.01 3.86
N TYR A 33 3.85 20.01 4.18
CA TYR A 33 3.58 19.57 5.56
C TYR A 33 4.22 18.23 5.93
N TYR A 34 4.76 17.46 4.97
CA TYR A 34 5.34 16.15 5.22
C TYR A 34 6.42 15.78 4.19
N GLU A 35 7.42 15.03 4.63
CA GLU A 35 8.39 14.37 3.74
C GLU A 35 8.12 12.85 3.74
N VAL A 36 8.22 12.19 2.59
CA VAL A 36 8.17 10.72 2.51
C VAL A 36 9.32 10.12 3.34
N PHE A 37 9.01 9.09 4.12
CA PHE A 37 9.99 8.40 4.97
C PHE A 37 10.22 6.96 4.51
N ASP A 38 11.41 6.69 3.98
CA ASP A 38 11.86 5.33 3.71
C ASP A 38 12.30 4.64 5.02
N LEU A 39 11.49 3.68 5.48
CA LEU A 39 11.73 2.91 6.71
C LEU A 39 12.86 1.88 6.49
N PRO A 40 14.01 1.99 7.19
CA PRO A 40 15.08 1.00 7.05
C PRO A 40 14.61 -0.42 7.40
N ARG A 41 15.02 -1.40 6.60
CA ARG A 41 14.73 -2.85 6.79
C ARG A 41 13.25 -3.27 6.67
N LYS A 42 12.39 -2.46 6.04
CA LYS A 42 11.01 -2.85 5.68
C LYS A 42 10.98 -4.06 4.72
N LYS A 43 9.96 -4.95 4.79
CA LYS A 43 9.77 -6.03 3.79
C LYS A 43 9.37 -5.37 2.46
N MET A 44 9.94 -5.82 1.35
CA MET A 44 9.82 -5.14 0.04
C MET A 44 9.38 -6.09 -1.07
N ASN A 45 8.44 -5.61 -1.89
CA ASN A 45 8.30 -6.05 -3.26
C ASN A 45 9.33 -5.29 -4.11
N ASN A 46 10.51 -5.88 -4.28
CA ASN A 46 11.62 -5.28 -5.01
C ASN A 46 11.31 -4.99 -6.49
N SER A 47 10.36 -5.72 -7.10
CA SER A 47 9.92 -5.51 -8.48
C SER A 47 9.06 -4.25 -8.67
N ARG A 48 8.44 -3.76 -7.59
CA ARG A 48 7.54 -2.58 -7.63
C ARG A 48 8.03 -1.40 -6.79
N GLY A 49 9.11 -1.57 -6.02
CA GLY A 49 9.58 -0.57 -5.05
C GLY A 49 8.61 -0.35 -3.88
N TRP A 50 7.71 -1.30 -3.61
CA TRP A 50 6.62 -1.15 -2.64
C TRP A 50 6.90 -1.91 -1.34
N GLU A 51 6.58 -1.29 -0.20
CA GLU A 51 6.66 -1.95 1.11
C GLU A 51 5.51 -2.95 1.30
N ILE A 52 5.83 -4.13 1.86
CA ILE A 52 4.86 -5.16 2.23
C ILE A 52 4.63 -5.07 3.75
N TYR A 53 3.47 -4.54 4.15
CA TYR A 53 3.09 -4.37 5.55
C TYR A 53 1.59 -4.68 5.74
N PRO A 54 1.19 -5.96 5.77
CA PRO A 54 -0.23 -6.37 5.72
C PRO A 54 -1.05 -5.88 6.93
N LYS A 55 -0.41 -5.59 8.07
CA LYS A 55 -1.07 -5.07 9.28
C LYS A 55 -1.88 -3.79 9.03
N ILE A 56 -1.52 -2.97 8.02
CA ILE A 56 -2.29 -1.76 7.68
C ILE A 56 -3.77 -2.04 7.38
N MET A 57 -4.13 -3.25 6.92
CA MET A 57 -5.53 -3.65 6.73
C MET A 57 -6.33 -3.63 8.04
N TYR A 58 -5.73 -4.13 9.13
CA TYR A 58 -6.33 -4.10 10.47
C TYR A 58 -6.39 -2.66 11.00
N ASP A 59 -5.31 -1.89 10.81
CA ASP A 59 -5.24 -0.51 11.30
C ASP A 59 -6.30 0.39 10.58
N ILE A 60 -6.54 0.18 9.28
CA ILE A 60 -7.63 0.82 8.51
C ILE A 60 -9.01 0.36 9.01
N ALA A 61 -9.22 -0.95 9.20
CA ALA A 61 -10.49 -1.50 9.67
C ALA A 61 -10.90 -0.92 11.04
N MET A 62 -9.93 -0.77 11.95
CA MET A 62 -10.12 -0.13 13.25
C MET A 62 -10.37 1.38 13.11
N TYR A 63 -9.61 2.09 12.27
CA TYR A 63 -9.81 3.51 12.03
C TYR A 63 -11.24 3.82 11.52
N LEU A 64 -11.74 3.03 10.57
CA LEU A 64 -13.12 3.15 10.08
C LEU A 64 -14.16 2.88 11.18
N LYS A 65 -13.97 1.80 11.96
CA LYS A 65 -14.84 1.43 13.08
C LYS A 65 -14.94 2.51 14.17
N GLU A 66 -13.86 3.27 14.40
CA GLU A 66 -13.76 4.25 15.48
C GLU A 66 -14.13 5.68 15.04
N ASN A 67 -13.90 6.04 13.77
CA ASN A 67 -13.99 7.43 13.30
C ASN A 67 -15.15 7.68 12.31
N TYR A 68 -15.84 6.64 11.85
CA TYR A 68 -16.99 6.74 10.95
C TYR A 68 -18.26 6.18 11.61
N HIS A 69 -19.42 6.59 11.10
CA HIS A 69 -20.68 5.89 11.38
C HIS A 69 -20.62 4.47 10.82
N ILE A 70 -21.53 3.58 11.25
CA ILE A 70 -21.62 2.22 10.72
C ILE A 70 -21.94 2.30 9.22
N ILE A 71 -20.91 2.09 8.40
CA ILE A 71 -20.97 2.06 6.93
C ILE A 71 -20.49 0.68 6.47
N PRO A 72 -21.22 -0.02 5.57
CA PRO A 72 -20.72 -1.22 4.92
C PRO A 72 -19.44 -0.90 4.14
N TRP A 73 -18.41 -1.71 4.29
CA TRP A 73 -17.16 -1.54 3.55
C TRP A 73 -16.56 -2.88 3.14
N LEU A 74 -15.73 -2.85 2.11
CA LEU A 74 -14.99 -4.00 1.58
C LEU A 74 -13.62 -3.57 1.07
N ILE A 75 -12.67 -4.50 1.04
CA ILE A 75 -11.46 -4.35 0.23
C ILE A 75 -11.87 -4.57 -1.23
N THR A 76 -11.81 -3.52 -2.05
CA THR A 76 -12.06 -3.59 -3.51
C THR A 76 -10.80 -3.94 -4.29
N GLU A 77 -9.62 -3.54 -3.80
CA GLU A 77 -8.34 -3.89 -4.42
C GLU A 77 -7.27 -4.20 -3.38
N ASN A 78 -6.67 -5.39 -3.51
CA ASN A 78 -5.43 -5.80 -2.84
C ASN A 78 -4.77 -6.91 -3.68
N GLY A 79 -3.43 -6.94 -3.70
CA GLY A 79 -2.67 -7.97 -4.40
C GLY A 79 -1.20 -7.60 -4.60
N MET A 80 -0.42 -8.54 -5.12
CA MET A 80 0.99 -8.31 -5.46
C MET A 80 1.28 -8.63 -6.93
N GLY A 81 1.69 -7.61 -7.67
CA GLY A 81 2.26 -7.74 -9.01
C GLY A 81 3.77 -7.93 -8.95
N ARG A 82 4.31 -8.73 -9.86
CA ARG A 82 5.74 -9.00 -10.05
C ARG A 82 6.01 -8.98 -11.55
N GLU A 83 7.16 -8.48 -11.97
CA GLU A 83 7.57 -8.55 -13.38
C GLU A 83 8.21 -9.91 -13.72
N HIS A 84 8.27 -10.20 -15.02
CA HIS A 84 8.86 -11.41 -15.57
C HIS A 84 8.26 -12.73 -15.02
N GLU A 85 6.93 -12.81 -14.96
CA GLU A 85 6.21 -14.00 -14.46
C GLU A 85 6.51 -15.27 -15.30
N GLU A 86 6.97 -15.13 -16.54
CA GLU A 86 7.47 -16.23 -17.38
C GLU A 86 8.69 -16.98 -16.80
N GLN A 87 9.46 -16.34 -15.92
CA GLN A 87 10.62 -16.97 -15.25
C GLN A 87 10.21 -17.98 -14.16
N TYR A 88 8.93 -18.04 -13.80
CA TYR A 88 8.39 -18.90 -12.75
C TYR A 88 7.45 -19.98 -13.33
N MET A 89 7.45 -20.20 -14.65
CA MET A 89 6.63 -21.23 -15.29
C MET A 89 7.18 -22.65 -15.07
N ASP A 90 6.27 -23.61 -14.85
CA ASP A 90 6.59 -25.04 -14.82
C ASP A 90 6.75 -25.63 -16.24
N GLU A 91 7.05 -26.93 -16.32
CA GLU A 91 7.19 -27.69 -17.58
C GLU A 91 5.91 -27.70 -18.45
N LYS A 92 4.77 -27.22 -17.92
CA LYS A 92 3.47 -27.13 -18.60
C LYS A 92 3.09 -25.69 -18.97
N GLY A 93 3.95 -24.71 -18.66
CA GLY A 93 3.71 -23.29 -18.91
C GLY A 93 2.84 -22.60 -17.85
N ILE A 94 2.63 -23.22 -16.67
CA ILE A 94 1.86 -22.64 -15.57
C ILE A 94 2.81 -21.86 -14.66
N VAL A 95 2.57 -20.56 -14.49
CA VAL A 95 3.30 -19.72 -13.53
C VAL A 95 3.07 -20.24 -12.11
N GLN A 96 4.15 -20.55 -11.38
CA GLN A 96 4.14 -20.92 -9.98
C GLN A 96 4.24 -19.63 -9.14
N ASP A 97 3.10 -19.01 -8.87
CA ASP A 97 2.99 -17.72 -8.19
C ASP A 97 2.79 -17.84 -6.67
N ASP A 98 3.49 -18.76 -6.00
CA ASP A 98 3.45 -18.96 -4.54
C ASP A 98 3.65 -17.65 -3.75
N TYR A 99 4.43 -16.71 -4.28
CA TYR A 99 4.64 -15.38 -3.70
C TYR A 99 3.37 -14.50 -3.68
N ARG A 100 2.42 -14.74 -4.58
CA ARG A 100 1.10 -14.08 -4.62
C ARG A 100 0.15 -14.76 -3.64
N ILE A 101 0.28 -16.07 -3.43
CA ILE A 101 -0.43 -16.82 -2.40
C ILE A 101 0.05 -16.39 -0.99
N GLU A 102 1.36 -16.30 -0.75
CA GLU A 102 1.98 -15.80 0.50
C GLU A 102 1.62 -14.32 0.80
N PHE A 103 1.20 -13.55 -0.19
CA PHE A 103 0.75 -12.17 0.02
C PHE A 103 -0.70 -12.06 0.50
N ILE A 104 -1.54 -13.07 0.21
CA ILE A 104 -2.98 -13.08 0.52
C ILE A 104 -3.30 -13.91 1.79
N GLY A 105 -2.45 -14.89 2.14
CA GLY A 105 -2.60 -15.78 3.31
C GLY A 105 -2.11 -15.20 4.64
#